data_AF-X8J5E7-F1
#
_entry.id   AF-X8J5E7-F1
#
_cell.length_a   1.000
_cell.length_b   1.000
_cell.length_c   1.000
_cell.angle_alpha   90.00
_cell.angle_beta   90.00
_cell.angle_gamma   90.00
#
_symmetry.space_group_name_H-M   'P 1'
#
loop_
_entity.id
_entity.type
_entity.pdbx_description
1 polymer ?
#
loop_
_entity_poly.entity_id
_entity_poly.type
_entity_poly.pdbx_seq_one_letter_code
_entity_poly.pdbx_strand_id
1 'polypeptide(L)'
;MEHDPIYTVTVRGKDFLLTKSQIEFDGPNYFTTCFLGDFKEAQSHHLKLSRDPDLFFIISDYLCGYEVLPLSDQVIPARMSPEIALENLKTDAEFYQLDGLVEQCDALITHRQQKVQDESQKPYLVYGYEYTYHDGNSPFDTSIPHSKALFGVYGYPIKG
;
A
#
# COMPACT_ATOMS: atom_id res chain seq x y z
N MET A 1 17.98 -29.04 -26.03
CA MET A 1 17.34 -28.38 -24.87
C MET A 1 16.55 -27.25 -25.46
N GLU A 2 15.23 -27.37 -25.44
CA GLU A 2 14.32 -26.34 -25.98
C GLU A 2 14.43 -25.14 -25.03
N HIS A 3 14.95 -24.03 -25.53
CA HIS A 3 15.08 -22.83 -24.71
C HIS A 3 13.69 -22.24 -24.53
N ASP A 4 13.29 -22.05 -23.28
CA ASP A 4 12.02 -21.41 -22.96
C ASP A 4 12.04 -19.99 -23.56
N PRO A 5 11.03 -19.60 -24.36
CA PRO A 5 11.05 -18.32 -25.05
C PRO A 5 11.10 -17.17 -24.03
N ILE A 6 11.99 -16.21 -24.30
CA ILE A 6 12.12 -15.00 -23.50
C ILE A 6 11.25 -13.91 -24.14
N TYR A 7 10.39 -13.32 -23.32
CA TYR A 7 9.52 -12.20 -23.66
C TYR A 7 10.05 -10.93 -23.00
N THR A 8 10.11 -9.84 -23.76
CA THR A 8 10.60 -8.55 -23.26
C THR A 8 9.44 -7.59 -23.05
N VAL A 9 9.36 -6.99 -21.87
CA VAL A 9 8.40 -5.94 -21.53
C VAL A 9 9.17 -4.67 -21.22
N THR A 10 9.03 -3.63 -22.05
CA THR A 10 9.64 -2.32 -21.82
C THR A 10 8.64 -1.39 -21.15
N VAL A 11 8.93 -0.97 -19.92
CA VAL A 11 8.12 -0.01 -19.15
C VAL A 11 8.87 1.30 -19.03
N ARG A 12 8.37 2.36 -19.69
CA ARG A 12 9.03 3.70 -19.74
C ARG A 12 10.55 3.65 -20.04
N GLY A 13 10.97 2.72 -20.89
CA GLY A 13 12.37 2.56 -21.30
C GLY A 13 13.21 1.62 -20.43
N LYS A 14 12.62 1.00 -19.38
CA LYS A 14 13.25 -0.08 -18.62
C LYS A 14 12.74 -1.42 -19.11
N ASP A 15 13.66 -2.32 -19.44
CA ASP A 15 13.34 -3.64 -19.97
C ASP A 15 13.27 -4.68 -18.85
N PHE A 16 12.21 -5.48 -18.90
CA PHE A 16 11.96 -6.62 -18.02
C PHE A 16 11.86 -7.87 -18.88
N LEU A 17 12.56 -8.92 -18.48
CA LEU A 17 12.57 -10.20 -19.18
C LEU A 17 11.65 -11.17 -18.44
N LEU A 18 10.68 -11.72 -19.15
CA LEU A 18 9.74 -12.70 -18.65
C LEU A 18 9.87 -13.99 -19.45
N THR A 19 9.64 -15.11 -18.79
CA THR A 19 9.57 -16.45 -19.36
C THR A 19 8.12 -16.85 -19.57
N LYS A 20 7.90 -17.93 -20.33
CA LYS A 20 6.55 -18.47 -20.55
C LYS A 20 5.86 -18.84 -19.23
N SER A 21 6.56 -19.50 -18.31
CA SER A 21 6.00 -19.87 -17.02
C SER A 21 5.58 -18.65 -16.17
N GLN A 22 6.34 -17.55 -16.24
CA GLN A 22 5.99 -16.31 -15.52
C GLN A 22 4.74 -15.64 -16.09
N ILE A 23 4.62 -15.58 -17.42
CA ILE A 23 3.41 -14.97 -18.04
C ILE A 23 2.16 -15.82 -17.78
N GLU A 24 2.29 -17.15 -17.66
CA GLU A 24 1.16 -18.06 -17.39
C GLU A 24 0.80 -18.17 -15.90
N PHE A 25 1.64 -17.63 -14.99
CA PHE A 25 1.50 -17.83 -13.54
C PHE A 25 0.12 -17.46 -12.99
N ASP A 26 -0.37 -16.27 -13.31
CA ASP A 26 -1.70 -15.78 -12.95
C ASP A 26 -2.53 -15.61 -14.24
N GLY A 27 -2.54 -16.64 -15.07
CA GLY A 27 -3.26 -16.66 -16.34
C GLY A 27 -4.72 -17.09 -16.19
N PRO A 28 -5.65 -16.60 -17.03
CA PRO A 28 -5.43 -15.72 -18.19
C PRO A 28 -5.23 -14.26 -17.77
N ASN A 29 -4.19 -13.62 -18.32
CA ASN A 29 -3.86 -12.22 -18.08
C ASN A 29 -3.46 -11.47 -19.36
N TYR A 30 -3.16 -10.19 -19.23
CA TYR A 30 -2.76 -9.33 -20.33
C TYR A 30 -1.53 -9.87 -21.10
N PHE A 31 -0.52 -10.39 -20.38
CA PHE A 31 0.69 -10.92 -21.01
C PHE A 31 0.42 -12.21 -21.79
N THR A 32 -0.40 -13.13 -21.24
CA THR A 32 -0.81 -14.33 -21.99
C THR A 32 -1.55 -13.94 -23.27
N THR A 33 -2.41 -12.92 -23.23
CA THR A 33 -3.14 -12.43 -24.40
C THR A 33 -2.19 -11.83 -25.44
N CYS A 34 -1.25 -10.98 -25.01
CA CYS A 34 -0.32 -10.30 -25.92
C CYS A 34 0.75 -11.23 -26.52
N PHE A 35 1.33 -12.12 -25.73
CA PHE A 35 2.48 -12.93 -26.15
C PHE A 35 2.12 -14.33 -26.66
N LEU A 36 1.01 -14.92 -26.21
CA LEU A 36 0.58 -16.26 -26.61
C LEU A 36 -0.62 -16.24 -27.56
N GLY A 37 -1.21 -15.07 -27.80
CA GLY A 37 -2.27 -14.88 -28.80
C GLY A 37 -1.75 -14.58 -30.20
N ASP A 38 -2.65 -14.14 -31.09
CA ASP A 38 -2.36 -13.87 -32.50
C ASP A 38 -1.92 -12.41 -32.79
N PHE A 39 -1.49 -11.67 -31.77
CA PHE A 39 -1.12 -10.27 -31.90
C PHE A 39 0.30 -10.08 -32.48
N LYS A 40 0.62 -8.86 -32.94
CA LYS A 40 1.96 -8.55 -33.49
C LYS A 40 3.06 -8.74 -32.44
N GLU A 41 2.72 -8.50 -31.18
CA GLU A 41 3.56 -8.64 -30.00
C GLU A 41 3.96 -10.11 -29.75
N ALA A 42 3.12 -11.07 -30.15
CA ALA A 42 3.44 -12.50 -30.11
C ALA A 42 4.49 -12.89 -31.17
N GLN A 43 4.66 -12.10 -32.23
CA GLN A 43 5.71 -12.33 -33.23
C GLN A 43 7.03 -11.64 -32.85
N SER A 44 6.95 -10.45 -32.22
CA SER A 44 8.14 -9.71 -31.79
C SER A 44 8.69 -10.14 -30.42
N HIS A 45 7.89 -10.86 -29.63
CA HIS A 45 8.14 -11.15 -28.21
C HIS A 45 8.48 -9.88 -27.41
N HIS A 46 7.98 -8.71 -27.87
CA HIS A 46 8.30 -7.41 -27.28
C HIS A 46 7.03 -6.58 -27.10
N LEU A 47 6.76 -6.22 -25.85
CA LEU A 47 5.64 -5.38 -25.44
C LEU A 47 6.16 -4.07 -24.84
N LYS A 48 5.54 -2.94 -25.19
CA LYS A 48 5.87 -1.63 -24.62
C LYS A 48 4.70 -1.09 -23.80
N LEU A 49 4.99 -0.68 -22.58
CA LEU A 49 4.00 -0.19 -21.61
C LEU A 49 4.37 1.20 -21.11
N SER A 50 3.33 2.03 -20.97
CA SER A 50 3.44 3.40 -20.44
C SER A 50 3.11 3.47 -18.94
N ARG A 51 3.50 2.43 -18.18
CA ARG A 51 3.22 2.26 -16.76
C ARG A 51 4.42 2.63 -15.89
N ASP A 52 4.27 2.51 -14.57
CA ASP A 52 5.34 2.84 -13.67
C ASP A 52 6.36 1.70 -13.55
N PRO A 53 7.65 1.92 -13.83
CA PRO A 53 8.65 0.85 -13.83
C PRO A 53 8.99 0.33 -12.43
N ASP A 54 8.75 1.12 -11.37
CA ASP A 54 9.04 0.66 -10.01
C ASP A 54 7.91 -0.24 -9.50
N LEU A 55 6.65 0.12 -9.78
CA LEU A 55 5.52 -0.78 -9.50
C LEU A 55 5.57 -2.04 -10.36
N PHE A 56 6.02 -1.93 -11.62
CA PHE A 56 6.20 -3.09 -12.46
C PHE A 56 7.26 -4.06 -11.92
N PHE A 57 8.24 -3.59 -11.15
CA PHE A 57 9.19 -4.49 -10.48
C PHE A 57 8.47 -5.43 -9.51
N ILE A 58 7.52 -4.90 -8.74
CA ILE A 58 6.68 -5.68 -7.82
C ILE A 58 5.80 -6.66 -8.61
N ILE A 59 5.22 -6.23 -9.74
CA ILE A 59 4.48 -7.12 -10.64
C ILE A 59 5.38 -8.25 -11.17
N SER A 60 6.61 -7.94 -11.56
CA SER A 60 7.57 -8.94 -12.04
C SER A 60 7.89 -9.97 -10.97
N ASP A 61 8.09 -9.55 -9.71
CA ASP A 61 8.31 -10.47 -8.60
C ASP A 61 7.08 -11.35 -8.33
N TYR A 62 5.88 -10.77 -8.41
CA TYR A 62 4.63 -11.53 -8.31
C TYR A 62 4.50 -12.60 -9.40
N LEU A 63 4.81 -12.26 -10.66
CA LEU A 63 4.81 -13.21 -11.78
C LEU A 63 5.88 -14.31 -11.64
N CYS A 64 6.91 -14.10 -10.81
CA CYS A 64 7.84 -15.16 -10.42
C CYS A 64 7.27 -16.11 -9.37
N GLY A 65 6.07 -15.83 -8.83
CA GLY A 65 5.43 -16.56 -7.75
C GLY A 65 5.85 -16.13 -6.35
N TYR A 66 6.50 -14.97 -6.18
CA TYR A 66 6.82 -14.45 -4.85
C TYR A 66 5.60 -13.81 -4.18
N GLU A 67 5.53 -13.94 -2.86
CA GLU A 67 4.61 -13.17 -2.04
C GLU A 67 5.12 -11.73 -1.94
N VAL A 68 4.44 -10.82 -2.64
CA VAL A 68 4.81 -9.39 -2.70
C VAL A 68 4.06 -8.52 -1.69
N LEU A 69 3.09 -9.09 -1.01
CA LEU A 69 2.24 -8.41 -0.03
C LEU A 69 2.40 -9.03 1.37
N PRO A 70 2.41 -8.20 2.44
CA PRO A 70 2.30 -6.74 2.45
C PRO A 70 3.55 -6.04 1.92
N LEU A 71 3.37 -4.86 1.31
CA LEU A 71 4.47 -4.07 0.76
C LEU A 71 5.48 -3.67 1.85
N SER A 72 6.76 -3.97 1.61
CA SER A 72 7.86 -3.49 2.43
C SER A 72 8.23 -2.04 2.08
N ASP A 73 8.63 -1.25 3.07
CA ASP A 73 9.11 0.12 2.87
C ASP A 73 10.32 0.22 1.91
N GLN A 74 11.05 -0.88 1.73
CA GLN A 74 12.21 -0.94 0.83
C GLN A 74 11.84 -1.04 -0.66
N VAL A 75 10.67 -1.62 -0.97
CA VAL A 75 10.20 -1.80 -2.36
C VAL A 75 9.26 -0.69 -2.80
N ILE A 76 8.71 0.06 -1.83
CA ILE A 76 7.86 1.20 -2.11
C ILE A 76 8.71 2.32 -2.71
N PRO A 77 8.32 2.87 -3.87
CA PRO A 77 9.06 3.98 -4.45
C PRO A 77 9.04 5.19 -3.50
N ALA A 78 10.17 5.87 -3.31
CA ALA A 78 10.31 6.99 -2.36
C ALA A 78 9.34 8.16 -2.58
N ARG A 79 8.68 8.22 -3.74
CA ARG A 79 7.65 9.21 -4.08
C ARG A 79 6.24 8.84 -3.62
N MET A 80 6.02 7.62 -3.11
CA MET A 80 4.70 7.10 -2.72
C MET A 80 4.67 6.74 -1.24
N SER A 81 3.52 6.95 -0.60
CA SER A 81 3.25 6.32 0.70
C SER A 81 2.86 4.85 0.51
N PRO A 82 2.96 4.01 1.56
CA PRO A 82 2.55 2.59 1.48
C PRO A 82 1.09 2.38 1.05
N GLU A 83 0.19 3.32 1.40
CA GLU A 83 -1.22 3.29 1.03
C GLU A 83 -1.39 3.56 -0.47
N ILE A 84 -0.78 4.64 -0.97
CA ILE A 84 -0.83 5.02 -2.38
C ILE A 84 -0.15 3.95 -3.25
N ALA A 85 0.96 3.37 -2.77
CA ALA A 85 1.64 2.30 -3.49
C ALA A 85 0.75 1.05 -3.62
N LEU A 86 0.00 0.69 -2.58
CA LEU A 86 -0.95 -0.43 -2.63
C LEU A 86 -2.12 -0.16 -3.60
N GLU A 87 -2.70 1.04 -3.57
CA GLU A 87 -3.79 1.42 -4.49
C GLU A 87 -3.33 1.47 -5.95
N ASN A 88 -2.14 2.03 -6.21
CA ASN A 88 -1.56 2.05 -7.55
C ASN A 88 -1.17 0.65 -8.03
N LEU A 89 -0.64 -0.19 -7.14
CA LEU A 89 -0.33 -1.59 -7.46
C LEU A 89 -1.61 -2.34 -7.84
N LYS A 90 -2.70 -2.15 -7.09
CA LYS A 90 -4.02 -2.71 -7.46
C LYS A 90 -4.46 -2.23 -8.84
N THR A 91 -4.35 -0.93 -9.11
CA THR A 91 -4.73 -0.35 -10.42
C THR A 91 -3.92 -0.96 -11.57
N ASP A 92 -2.63 -1.19 -11.35
CA ASP A 92 -1.77 -1.83 -12.35
C ASP A 92 -2.08 -3.34 -12.47
N ALA A 93 -2.38 -4.03 -11.36
CA ALA A 93 -2.81 -5.44 -11.37
C ALA A 93 -4.12 -5.64 -12.15
N GLU A 94 -5.12 -4.77 -11.96
CA GLU A 94 -6.36 -4.75 -12.74
C GLU A 94 -6.09 -4.52 -14.23
N PHE A 95 -5.18 -3.59 -14.55
CA PHE A 95 -4.79 -3.33 -15.94
C PHE A 95 -4.13 -4.55 -16.60
N TYR A 96 -3.27 -5.26 -15.87
CA TYR A 96 -2.64 -6.48 -16.34
C TYR A 96 -3.54 -7.72 -16.25
N GLN A 97 -4.74 -7.59 -15.68
CA GLN A 97 -5.67 -8.69 -15.45
C GLN A 97 -5.05 -9.80 -14.59
N LEU A 98 -4.37 -9.40 -13.51
CA LEU A 98 -3.76 -10.29 -12.53
C LEU A 98 -4.73 -10.47 -11.36
N ASP A 99 -5.78 -11.25 -11.59
CA ASP A 99 -6.91 -11.40 -10.67
C ASP A 99 -6.43 -11.86 -9.27
N GLY A 100 -5.46 -12.78 -9.22
CA GLY A 100 -4.90 -13.25 -7.96
C GLY A 100 -4.22 -12.13 -7.16
N LEU A 101 -3.52 -11.20 -7.83
CA LEU A 101 -2.91 -10.05 -7.17
C LEU A 101 -3.95 -9.00 -6.76
N VAL A 102 -5.00 -8.79 -7.57
CA VAL A 102 -6.11 -7.89 -7.24
C VAL A 102 -6.81 -8.34 -5.96
N GLU A 103 -7.11 -9.63 -5.83
CA GLU A 103 -7.71 -10.21 -4.62
C GLU A 103 -6.84 -10.00 -3.37
N GLN A 104 -5.53 -10.20 -3.48
CA GLN A 104 -4.60 -9.96 -2.37
C GLN A 104 -4.55 -8.48 -1.96
N CYS A 105 -4.63 -7.56 -2.93
CA CYS A 105 -4.70 -6.12 -2.64
C CYS A 105 -6.01 -5.78 -1.91
N ASP A 106 -7.14 -6.29 -2.38
CA ASP A 106 -8.46 -6.02 -1.80
C ASP A 106 -8.62 -6.58 -0.39
N ALA A 107 -8.09 -7.77 -0.14
CA ALA A 107 -8.05 -8.35 1.19
C ALA A 107 -7.31 -7.43 2.17
N LEU A 108 -6.13 -6.93 1.80
CA LEU A 108 -5.35 -6.02 2.65
C LEU A 108 -6.03 -4.67 2.86
N ILE A 109 -6.62 -4.08 1.82
CA ILE A 109 -7.36 -2.81 1.93
C ILE A 109 -8.53 -2.97 2.90
N THR A 110 -9.29 -4.07 2.77
CA THR A 110 -10.44 -4.38 3.64
C THR A 110 -10.00 -4.58 5.10
N HIS A 111 -8.94 -5.36 5.33
CA HIS A 111 -8.41 -5.59 6.68
C HIS A 111 -7.94 -4.29 7.36
N ARG A 112 -7.31 -3.37 6.60
CA ARG A 112 -6.92 -2.06 7.14
C ARG A 112 -8.14 -1.24 7.56
N GLN A 113 -9.20 -1.21 6.76
CA GLN A 113 -10.42 -0.48 7.07
C GLN A 113 -11.12 -1.02 8.33
N GLN A 114 -11.19 -2.34 8.50
CA GLN A 114 -11.76 -2.97 9.70
C GLN A 114 -10.95 -2.63 10.95
N LYS A 115 -9.61 -2.65 10.87
CA LYS A 115 -8.75 -2.31 12.00
C LYS A 115 -8.93 -0.85 12.47
N VAL A 116 -9.06 0.09 11.53
CA VAL A 116 -9.33 1.50 11.85
C VAL A 116 -10.70 1.67 12.53
N GLN A 117 -11.71 0.95 12.06
CA GLN A 117 -13.04 0.97 12.70
C GLN A 117 -13.01 0.37 14.11
N ASP A 118 -12.33 -0.76 14.31
CA ASP A 118 -12.18 -1.41 15.62
C ASP A 118 -11.40 -0.53 16.61
N GLU A 119 -10.32 0.13 16.18
CA GLU A 119 -9.57 1.08 17.01
C GLU A 119 -10.37 2.34 17.37
N SER A 120 -11.28 2.77 16.49
CA SER A 120 -12.18 3.91 16.77
C SER A 120 -13.26 3.60 17.81
N GLN A 121 -13.61 2.31 17.99
CA GLN A 121 -14.62 1.86 18.96
C GLN A 121 -14.03 1.50 20.33
N LYS A 122 -12.71 1.57 20.52
CA LYS A 122 -12.10 1.26 21.81
C LYS A 122 -12.49 2.31 22.86
N PRO A 123 -13.00 1.91 24.03
CA PRO A 123 -13.35 2.84 25.08
C PRO A 123 -12.09 3.52 25.60
N TYR A 124 -12.06 4.86 25.55
CA TYR A 124 -11.01 5.66 26.16
C TYR A 124 -11.45 6.08 27.57
N LEU A 125 -10.58 5.87 28.56
CA LEU A 125 -10.80 6.40 29.91
C LEU A 125 -10.26 7.82 29.97
N VAL A 126 -11.15 8.81 30.12
CA VAL A 126 -10.77 10.21 30.27
C VAL A 126 -10.59 10.51 31.77
N TYR A 127 -9.35 10.75 32.18
CA TYR A 127 -9.07 11.27 33.52
C TYR A 127 -9.09 12.80 33.50
N GLY A 128 -10.12 13.39 34.10
CA GLY A 128 -10.13 14.80 34.46
C GLY A 128 -9.54 14.99 35.85
N TYR A 129 -8.53 15.85 35.98
CA TYR A 129 -8.08 16.36 37.28
C TYR A 129 -8.44 17.84 37.36
N GLU A 130 -8.92 18.26 38.53
CA GLU A 130 -9.15 19.67 38.83
C GLU A 130 -8.01 20.14 39.75
N TYR A 131 -7.16 21.05 39.26
CA TYR A 131 -6.17 21.69 40.10
C TYR A 131 -6.79 22.93 40.75
N THR A 132 -7.07 22.83 42.05
CA THR A 132 -7.24 24.03 42.88
C THR A 132 -5.85 24.54 43.24
N TYR A 133 -5.39 25.59 42.55
CA TYR A 133 -4.24 26.36 43.02
C TYR A 133 -4.61 26.96 44.37
N HIS A 134 -4.02 26.44 45.46
CA HIS A 134 -3.98 27.17 46.72
C HIS A 134 -2.96 28.29 46.57
N ASP A 135 -3.48 29.50 46.45
CA ASP A 135 -2.69 30.71 46.39
C ASP A 135 -1.88 30.87 47.68
N GLY A 136 -0.57 30.71 47.56
CA GLY A 136 0.37 30.64 48.66
C GLY A 136 1.74 31.11 48.20
N ASN A 137 1.84 32.42 47.93
CA ASN A 137 3.04 33.18 47.55
C ASN A 137 3.69 32.84 46.20
N SER A 138 3.23 33.54 45.15
CA SER A 138 4.03 33.88 43.96
C SER A 138 4.03 35.41 43.80
N PRO A 139 5.17 36.07 43.48
CA PRO A 139 5.30 37.53 43.49
C PRO A 139 4.72 38.24 42.25
N PHE A 140 3.89 37.56 41.46
CA PHE A 140 3.28 38.12 40.26
C PHE A 140 1.77 38.20 40.44
N ASP A 141 1.35 39.19 41.24
CA ASP A 141 -0.03 39.64 41.26
C ASP A 141 -0.26 40.61 40.08
N THR A 142 -1.13 40.22 39.16
CA THR A 142 -1.87 41.16 38.32
C THR A 142 -3.19 40.53 37.90
N SER A 143 -4.14 40.61 38.84
CA SER A 143 -5.57 40.86 38.61
C SER A 143 -6.14 40.55 37.21
N ILE A 144 -6.76 39.37 37.05
CA ILE A 144 -7.87 39.15 36.11
C ILE A 144 -8.93 38.28 36.81
N PRO A 145 -10.18 38.76 37.02
CA PRO A 145 -11.25 37.94 37.56
C PRO A 145 -11.94 37.22 36.40
N HIS A 146 -11.86 35.89 36.37
CA HIS A 146 -12.90 34.95 35.95
C HIS A 146 -12.29 33.55 35.98
N SER A 147 -12.92 32.64 36.72
CA SER A 147 -12.58 31.23 36.81
C SER A 147 -12.53 30.59 35.42
N LYS A 148 -11.34 30.46 34.84
CA LYS A 148 -11.08 29.57 33.70
C LYS A 148 -10.47 28.29 34.25
N ALA A 149 -11.29 27.26 34.38
CA ALA A 149 -10.82 25.89 34.46
C ALA A 149 -10.05 25.57 33.18
N LEU A 150 -8.75 25.34 33.30
CA LEU A 150 -7.92 24.80 32.22
C LEU A 150 -8.09 23.28 32.24
N PHE A 151 -8.91 22.76 31.33
CA PHE A 151 -9.07 21.32 31.12
C PHE A 151 -7.91 20.79 30.28
N GLY A 152 -7.00 20.03 30.89
CA GLY A 152 -6.05 19.19 30.17
C GLY A 152 -6.67 17.80 29.95
N VAL A 153 -6.84 17.39 28.70
CA VAL A 153 -7.34 16.06 28.34
C VAL A 153 -6.15 15.22 27.84
N TYR A 154 -5.81 14.16 28.55
CA TYR A 154 -4.87 13.14 28.10
C TYR A 154 -5.61 11.80 27.99
N GLY A 155 -5.72 11.27 26.77
CA GLY A 155 -6.29 9.94 26.52
C GLY A 155 -5.19 8.89 26.54
N TYR A 156 -5.38 7.82 27.30
CA TYR A 156 -4.53 6.62 27.27
C TYR A 156 -5.36 5.41 26.82
N PRO A 157 -4.83 4.54 25.94
CA PRO A 157 -5.53 3.33 25.54
C PRO A 157 -5.61 2.34 26.70
N ILE A 158 -6.81 1.82 26.99
CA ILE A 158 -7.02 0.77 27.98
C ILE A 158 -6.56 -0.56 27.37
N LYS A 159 -5.55 -1.21 27.96
CA LYS A 159 -5.19 -2.59 27.60
C LYS A 159 -6.13 -3.54 28.36
N GLY A 160 -6.89 -4.34 27.60
CA GLY A 160 -7.71 -5.42 28.13
C GLY A 160 -6.90 -6.60 28.64
#